data_AF-A0A924RPS7-F1
#
_entry.id   AF-A0A924RPS7-F1
#
_cell.length_a   1.000
_cell.length_b   1.000
_cell.length_c   1.000
_cell.angle_alpha   90.00
_cell.angle_beta   90.00
_cell.angle_gamma   90.00
#
_symmetry.space_group_name_H-M   'P 1'
#
loop_
_entity.id
_entity.type
_entity.pdbx_description
1 polymer ?
#
loop_
_entity_poly.entity_id
_entity_poly.type
_entity_poly.pdbx_seq_one_letter_code
_entity_poly.pdbx_strand_id
1 'polypeptide(L)'
;MSTRAWILLALNALTWGSSFLFIKLVVAGTTPLMLTFGRCALGAVVMWLYIWLRQTPAIISGRQGLEYHRSERMGLLIVALMTGIPFTIFAWAETHITSGLAGIANASTPVWSTLLAMRWDHDHRGSPMRWFGVTLGFAGVAILLVAEGATGSAADTLALASLTVAAFCYSIGGITTRVRLRQIDSARVAAWSSTIPAFIFAVPAIYSLHGHLPPTNALLALLALGVVPTGIGLLLYYKLLEMVGASRAAMVTYVMPPLAVAYGAIFLSESVTIIMVASMIVILLGVFIGSREWGGPVEIEGVTPAS
;
A
#
# COMPACT_ATOMS: atom_id res chain seq x y z
N MET A 1 0.45 7.69 21.99
CA MET A 1 -0.80 7.63 21.20
C MET A 1 -1.93 7.25 22.14
N SER A 2 -3.15 7.73 21.91
CA SER A 2 -4.31 7.30 22.71
C SER A 2 -4.63 5.82 22.46
N THR A 3 -5.33 5.17 23.39
CA THR A 3 -5.77 3.76 23.23
C THR A 3 -6.59 3.57 21.95
N ARG A 4 -7.46 4.54 21.62
CA ARG A 4 -8.25 4.52 20.38
C ARG A 4 -7.37 4.51 19.13
N ALA A 5 -6.29 5.29 19.11
CA ALA A 5 -5.37 5.33 17.98
C ALA A 5 -4.62 4.00 17.82
N TRP A 6 -4.21 3.36 18.92
CA TRP A 6 -3.59 2.04 18.88
C TRP A 6 -4.54 0.97 18.34
N ILE A 7 -5.81 0.99 18.77
CA ILE A 7 -6.83 0.08 18.25
C ILE A 7 -7.03 0.29 16.74
N LEU A 8 -7.13 1.53 16.26
CA LEU A 8 -7.26 1.82 14.84
C LEU A 8 -6.05 1.35 14.03
N LEU A 9 -4.84 1.54 14.55
CA LEU A 9 -3.61 1.05 13.94
C LEU A 9 -3.63 -0.47 13.84
N ALA A 10 -3.96 -1.17 14.92
CA ALA A 10 -4.02 -2.63 14.94
C ALA A 10 -5.07 -3.18 13.97
N LEU A 11 -6.29 -2.63 13.99
CA LEU A 11 -7.34 -3.02 13.05
C LEU A 11 -6.94 -2.76 11.60
N ASN A 12 -6.33 -1.61 11.33
CA ASN A 12 -5.86 -1.31 9.99
C ASN A 12 -4.79 -2.29 9.52
N ALA A 13 -3.79 -2.58 10.37
CA ALA A 13 -2.76 -3.56 10.07
C ALA A 13 -3.32 -4.98 9.86
N LEU A 14 -4.30 -5.41 10.67
CA LEU A 14 -5.00 -6.68 10.49
C LEU A 14 -5.72 -6.73 9.14
N THR A 15 -6.46 -5.68 8.80
CA THR A 15 -7.14 -5.62 7.50
C THR A 15 -6.13 -5.65 6.35
N TRP A 16 -5.15 -4.75 6.30
CA TRP A 16 -4.18 -4.70 5.20
C TRP A 16 -3.28 -5.92 5.12
N GLY A 17 -2.85 -6.49 6.25
CA GLY A 17 -2.09 -7.74 6.29
C GLY A 17 -2.85 -8.92 5.68
N SER A 18 -4.17 -8.96 5.82
CA SER A 18 -5.01 -10.00 5.21
C SER A 18 -5.17 -9.88 3.68
N SER A 19 -4.69 -8.78 3.06
CA SER A 19 -4.80 -8.59 1.61
C SER A 19 -4.18 -9.73 0.82
N PHE A 20 -2.96 -10.14 1.18
CA PHE A 20 -2.20 -11.18 0.48
C PHE A 20 -2.89 -12.54 0.59
N LEU A 21 -3.40 -12.90 1.77
CA LEU A 21 -4.24 -14.09 1.93
C LEU A 21 -5.40 -14.12 0.95
N PHE A 22 -6.18 -13.03 0.87
CA PHE A 22 -7.31 -12.99 -0.05
C PHE A 22 -6.90 -12.89 -1.51
N ILE A 23 -5.77 -12.24 -1.84
CA ILE A 23 -5.25 -12.23 -3.21
C ILE A 23 -4.99 -13.67 -3.66
N LYS A 24 -4.23 -14.44 -2.87
CA LYS A 24 -3.93 -15.84 -3.15
C LYS A 24 -5.19 -16.69 -3.36
N LEU A 25 -6.20 -16.51 -2.50
CA LEU A 25 -7.49 -17.21 -2.62
C LEU A 25 -8.27 -16.84 -3.87
N VAL A 26 -8.23 -15.56 -4.28
CA VAL A 26 -8.93 -15.08 -5.47
C VAL A 26 -8.26 -15.61 -6.73
N VAL A 27 -6.93 -15.44 -6.86
CA VAL A 27 -6.21 -15.81 -8.10
C VAL A 27 -6.13 -17.32 -8.33
N ALA A 28 -6.45 -18.13 -7.32
CA ALA A 28 -6.65 -19.57 -7.48
C ALA A 28 -7.89 -19.92 -8.34
N GLY A 29 -8.86 -19.00 -8.48
CA GLY A 29 -10.10 -19.23 -9.25
C GLY A 29 -10.43 -18.18 -10.29
N THR A 30 -9.60 -17.15 -10.47
CA THR A 30 -9.83 -16.09 -11.47
C THR A 30 -8.52 -15.44 -11.93
N THR A 31 -8.62 -14.54 -12.90
CA THR A 31 -7.45 -13.86 -13.47
C THR A 31 -6.98 -12.68 -12.61
N PRO A 32 -5.69 -12.29 -12.71
CA PRO A 32 -5.18 -11.08 -12.06
C PRO A 32 -5.95 -9.81 -12.44
N LEU A 33 -6.39 -9.69 -13.69
CA LEU A 33 -7.16 -8.54 -14.16
C LEU A 33 -8.56 -8.49 -13.54
N MET A 34 -9.23 -9.64 -13.43
CA MET A 34 -10.53 -9.73 -12.77
C MET A 34 -10.43 -9.42 -11.27
N LEU A 35 -9.36 -9.88 -10.60
CA LEU A 35 -9.07 -9.51 -9.22
C LEU A 35 -8.93 -7.99 -9.08
N THR A 36 -8.08 -7.36 -9.89
CA THR A 36 -7.85 -5.90 -9.83
C THR A 36 -9.14 -5.14 -10.03
N PHE A 37 -9.90 -5.48 -11.08
CA PHE A 37 -11.20 -4.87 -11.36
C PHE A 37 -12.14 -4.99 -10.16
N GLY A 38 -12.40 -6.22 -9.70
CA GLY A 38 -13.37 -6.46 -8.62
C GLY A 38 -12.95 -5.82 -7.30
N ARG A 39 -11.67 -5.90 -6.93
CA ARG A 39 -11.10 -5.27 -5.74
C ARG A 39 -11.31 -3.75 -5.76
N CYS A 40 -11.00 -3.12 -6.89
CA CYS A 40 -11.16 -1.68 -7.09
C CYS A 40 -12.63 -1.25 -7.12
N ALA A 41 -13.49 -2.01 -7.81
CA ALA A 41 -14.92 -1.71 -7.89
C ALA A 41 -15.59 -1.78 -6.51
N LEU A 42 -15.33 -2.84 -5.74
CA LEU A 42 -15.85 -2.99 -4.39
C LEU A 42 -15.29 -1.95 -3.42
N GLY A 43 -13.98 -1.66 -3.50
CA GLY A 43 -13.37 -0.58 -2.72
C GLY A 43 -13.99 0.78 -3.02
N ALA A 44 -14.25 1.08 -4.29
CA ALA A 44 -14.94 2.29 -4.72
C ALA A 44 -16.36 2.36 -4.13
N VAL A 45 -17.13 1.28 -4.19
CA VAL A 45 -18.48 1.21 -3.60
C VAL A 45 -18.44 1.54 -2.10
N VAL A 46 -17.53 0.92 -1.35
CA VAL A 46 -17.41 1.17 0.10
C VAL A 46 -17.06 2.63 0.39
N MET A 47 -16.09 3.19 -0.34
CA MET A 47 -15.66 4.57 -0.13
C MET A 47 -16.74 5.60 -0.51
N TRP A 48 -17.43 5.40 -1.62
CA TRP A 48 -18.53 6.28 -2.02
C TRP A 48 -19.75 6.15 -1.10
N LEU A 49 -20.05 4.94 -0.61
CA LEU A 49 -21.09 4.73 0.40
C LEU A 49 -20.74 5.47 1.70
N TYR A 50 -19.48 5.39 2.16
CA TYR A 50 -19.02 6.15 3.32
C TYR A 50 -19.17 7.66 3.12
N ILE A 51 -18.75 8.18 1.96
CA ILE A 51 -18.87 9.60 1.61
C ILE A 51 -20.34 10.04 1.63
N TRP A 52 -21.23 9.23 1.04
CA TRP A 52 -22.66 9.49 0.99
C TRP A 52 -23.29 9.50 2.40
N LEU A 53 -22.98 8.49 3.23
CA LEU A 53 -23.49 8.36 4.60
C LEU A 53 -23.03 9.48 5.53
N ARG A 54 -21.83 10.04 5.31
CA ARG A 54 -21.35 11.19 6.10
C ARG A 54 -22.14 12.47 5.82
N GLN A 55 -23.06 12.44 4.83
CA GLN A 55 -23.91 13.54 4.39
C GLN A 55 -23.16 14.85 4.20
N THR A 56 -21.87 14.82 3.85
CA THR A 56 -21.08 16.05 3.74
C THR A 56 -21.60 16.80 2.50
N PRO A 57 -22.43 17.85 2.63
CA PRO A 57 -23.20 18.35 1.49
C PRO A 57 -22.29 18.98 0.44
N ALA A 58 -21.15 19.53 0.88
CA ALA A 58 -20.07 20.01 0.01
C ALA A 58 -19.37 18.90 -0.80
N ILE A 59 -19.48 17.64 -0.38
CA ILE A 59 -18.91 16.47 -1.08
C ILE A 59 -19.90 15.84 -2.06
N ILE A 60 -21.19 15.84 -1.74
CA ILE A 60 -22.24 15.15 -2.51
C ILE A 60 -22.93 16.08 -3.52
N SER A 61 -23.06 17.38 -3.22
CA SER A 61 -23.97 18.27 -3.97
C SER A 61 -23.46 18.79 -5.31
N GLY A 62 -22.19 18.56 -5.68
CA GLY A 62 -21.62 19.13 -6.93
C GLY A 62 -21.72 20.66 -7.05
N ARG A 63 -22.16 21.37 -5.99
CA ARG A 63 -22.38 22.82 -5.95
C ARG A 63 -21.09 23.61 -5.68
N GLN A 64 -20.07 22.96 -5.13
CA GLN A 64 -18.69 23.23 -5.52
C GLN A 64 -18.43 22.27 -6.68
N GLY A 65 -18.35 22.78 -7.90
CA GLY A 65 -18.12 21.93 -9.07
C GLY A 65 -16.98 20.95 -8.81
N LEU A 66 -17.01 19.77 -9.41
CA LEU A 66 -15.85 18.89 -9.55
C LEU A 66 -14.79 19.55 -10.47
N GLU A 67 -14.56 20.84 -10.30
CA GLU A 67 -13.53 21.62 -10.94
C GLU A 67 -12.22 21.37 -10.21
N TYR A 68 -11.79 20.10 -10.21
CA TYR A 68 -10.41 19.79 -9.94
C TYR A 68 -9.57 20.55 -10.96
N HIS A 69 -8.56 21.27 -10.50
CA HIS A 69 -7.59 21.88 -11.38
C HIS A 69 -6.90 20.80 -12.22
N ARG A 70 -6.33 21.18 -13.37
CA ARG A 70 -5.63 20.23 -14.26
C ARG A 70 -4.57 19.40 -13.51
N SER A 71 -3.86 20.03 -12.57
CA SER A 71 -2.85 19.36 -11.72
C SER A 71 -3.46 18.27 -10.84
N GLU A 72 -4.62 18.54 -10.25
CA GLU A 72 -5.35 17.62 -9.36
C GLU A 72 -5.93 16.44 -10.13
N ARG A 73 -6.54 16.68 -11.30
CA ARG A 73 -7.03 15.61 -12.19
C ARG A 73 -5.90 14.67 -12.59
N MET A 74 -4.76 15.23 -12.97
CA MET A 74 -3.57 14.45 -13.29
C MET A 74 -3.05 13.69 -12.07
N GLY A 75 -3.03 14.32 -10.90
CA GLY A 75 -2.63 13.66 -9.66
C GLY A 75 -3.56 12.49 -9.29
N LEU A 76 -4.88 12.64 -9.42
CA LEU A 76 -5.87 11.58 -9.19
C LEU A 76 -5.66 10.41 -10.16
N LEU A 77 -5.43 10.69 -11.45
CA LEU A 77 -5.13 9.67 -12.44
C LEU A 77 -3.83 8.91 -12.11
N ILE A 78 -2.76 9.63 -11.74
CA ILE A 78 -1.50 9.00 -11.34
C ILE A 78 -1.71 8.11 -10.11
N VAL A 79 -2.35 8.61 -9.05
CA VAL A 79 -2.61 7.83 -7.83
C VAL A 79 -3.45 6.59 -8.13
N ALA A 80 -4.47 6.72 -8.98
CA ALA A 80 -5.27 5.59 -9.45
C ALA A 80 -4.44 4.54 -10.19
N LEU A 81 -3.62 4.94 -11.16
CA LEU A 81 -2.74 4.01 -11.88
C LEU A 81 -1.73 3.34 -10.93
N MET A 82 -1.15 4.12 -10.03
CA MET A 82 -0.25 3.65 -8.97
C MET A 82 -0.96 2.82 -7.88
N THR A 83 -2.28 2.62 -7.99
CA THR A 83 -3.07 1.70 -7.16
C THR A 83 -3.42 0.44 -7.95
N GLY A 84 -4.01 0.58 -9.14
CA GLY A 84 -4.46 -0.55 -9.96
C GLY A 84 -3.33 -1.38 -10.58
N ILE A 85 -2.23 -0.74 -11.00
CA ILE A 85 -1.06 -1.45 -11.55
C ILE A 85 -0.46 -2.37 -10.48
N PRO A 86 -0.12 -1.88 -9.26
CA PRO A 86 0.34 -2.76 -8.19
C PRO A 86 -0.62 -3.90 -7.87
N PHE A 87 -1.94 -3.66 -7.80
CA PHE A 87 -2.89 -4.76 -7.53
C PHE A 87 -2.83 -5.86 -8.58
N THR A 88 -2.61 -5.51 -9.84
CA THR A 88 -2.45 -6.50 -10.92
C THR A 88 -1.12 -7.23 -10.80
N ILE A 89 -0.05 -6.51 -10.45
CA ILE A 89 1.27 -7.10 -10.22
C ILE A 89 1.23 -8.07 -9.04
N PHE A 90 0.64 -7.70 -7.90
CA PHE A 90 0.48 -8.59 -6.75
C PHE A 90 -0.37 -9.81 -7.09
N ALA A 91 -1.49 -9.61 -7.79
CA ALA A 91 -2.34 -10.72 -8.21
C ALA A 91 -1.60 -11.69 -9.13
N TRP A 92 -0.83 -11.20 -10.10
CA TRP A 92 -0.01 -12.05 -10.95
C TRP A 92 1.14 -12.71 -10.18
N ALA A 93 1.87 -11.97 -9.35
CA ALA A 93 2.98 -12.53 -8.59
C ALA A 93 2.51 -13.68 -7.68
N GLU A 94 1.37 -13.52 -7.01
CA GLU A 94 0.80 -14.56 -6.14
C GLU A 94 0.24 -15.78 -6.91
N THR A 95 0.19 -15.79 -8.24
CA THR A 95 0.00 -17.07 -8.97
C THR A 95 1.26 -17.93 -8.98
N HIS A 96 2.42 -17.33 -8.69
CA HIS A 96 3.73 -17.98 -8.71
C HIS A 96 4.28 -18.18 -7.30
N ILE A 97 4.22 -17.16 -6.46
CA ILE A 97 4.83 -17.16 -5.12
C ILE A 97 3.78 -17.18 -4.00
N THR A 98 4.24 -17.38 -2.76
CA THR A 98 3.40 -17.39 -1.56
C THR A 98 2.92 -15.99 -1.19
N SER A 99 1.77 -15.93 -0.52
CA SER A 99 1.19 -14.69 -0.01
C SER A 99 2.10 -14.03 1.04
N GLY A 100 2.77 -14.82 1.87
CA GLY A 100 3.77 -14.35 2.83
C GLY A 100 4.94 -13.63 2.16
N LEU A 101 5.50 -14.20 1.09
CA LEU A 101 6.58 -13.55 0.32
C LEU A 101 6.13 -12.23 -0.29
N ALA A 102 4.91 -12.20 -0.82
CA ALA A 102 4.34 -10.96 -1.37
C ALA A 102 4.20 -9.86 -0.32
N GLY A 103 3.75 -10.23 0.88
CA GLY A 103 3.66 -9.32 2.03
C GLY A 103 5.01 -8.75 2.47
N ILE A 104 6.05 -9.59 2.51
CA ILE A 104 7.42 -9.16 2.86
C ILE A 104 7.98 -8.21 1.80
N ALA A 105 7.84 -8.53 0.51
CA ALA A 105 8.33 -7.68 -0.57
C ALA A 105 7.66 -6.28 -0.54
N ASN A 106 6.36 -6.23 -0.22
CA ASN A 106 5.64 -4.96 -0.08
C ASN A 106 6.19 -4.07 1.04
N ALA A 107 6.82 -4.65 2.07
CA ALA A 107 7.47 -3.93 3.17
C ALA A 107 8.59 -3.00 2.71
N SER A 108 9.08 -3.14 1.48
CA SER A 108 10.07 -2.25 0.86
C SER A 108 9.49 -0.93 0.35
N THR A 109 8.16 -0.77 0.30
CA THR A 109 7.51 0.48 -0.16
C THR A 109 8.05 1.73 0.55
N PRO A 110 8.25 1.75 1.87
CA PRO A 110 8.81 2.93 2.53
C PRO A 110 10.27 3.21 2.15
N VAL A 111 11.06 2.20 1.74
CA VAL A 111 12.44 2.39 1.24
C VAL A 111 12.41 3.24 -0.03
N TRP A 112 11.55 2.85 -0.98
CA TRP A 112 11.31 3.61 -2.21
C TRP A 112 10.74 5.00 -1.94
N SER A 113 9.81 5.12 -0.99
CA SER A 113 9.23 6.41 -0.58
C SER A 113 10.29 7.34 -0.01
N THR A 114 11.18 6.85 0.85
CA THR A 114 12.29 7.61 1.42
C THR A 114 13.24 8.08 0.33
N LEU A 115 13.62 7.19 -0.59
CA LEU A 115 14.51 7.51 -1.71
C LEU A 115 13.93 8.59 -2.61
N LEU A 116 12.66 8.45 -3.01
CA LEU A 116 12.00 9.45 -3.84
C LEU A 116 11.83 10.78 -3.10
N ALA A 117 11.48 10.75 -1.81
CA ALA A 117 11.28 11.95 -0.98
C ALA A 117 12.55 12.82 -0.86
N MET A 118 13.75 12.25 -0.98
CA MET A 118 15.02 13.01 -0.98
C MET A 118 15.09 14.07 -2.08
N ARG A 119 14.33 13.92 -3.18
CA ARG A 119 14.26 14.94 -4.24
C ARG A 119 13.62 16.25 -3.76
N TRP A 120 12.72 16.18 -2.78
CA TRP A 120 11.94 17.32 -2.28
C TRP A 120 12.34 17.75 -0.86
N ASP A 121 13.07 16.92 -0.13
CA ASP A 121 13.54 17.18 1.24
C ASP A 121 14.98 17.71 1.23
N HIS A 122 15.11 19.00 0.89
CA HIS A 122 16.41 19.63 0.66
C HIS A 122 17.31 19.67 1.91
N ASP A 123 16.71 19.71 3.10
CA ASP A 123 17.41 19.83 4.38
C ASP A 123 17.97 18.48 4.86
N HIS A 124 17.28 17.36 4.56
CA HIS A 124 17.66 16.03 5.07
C HIS A 124 18.09 15.02 3.99
N ARG A 125 18.15 15.41 2.70
CA ARG A 125 18.60 14.54 1.59
C ARG A 125 20.03 13.99 1.72
N GLY A 126 20.87 14.65 2.52
CA GLY A 126 22.28 14.29 2.71
C GLY A 126 22.58 13.45 3.96
N SER A 127 21.57 13.08 4.77
CA SER A 127 21.80 12.35 6.02
C SER A 127 22.43 10.97 5.74
N PRO A 128 23.62 10.66 6.28
CA PRO A 128 24.25 9.36 6.14
C PRO A 128 23.38 8.21 6.67
N MET A 129 22.66 8.45 7.76
CA MET A 129 21.73 7.48 8.33
C MET A 129 20.56 7.19 7.39
N ARG A 130 20.05 8.22 6.70
CA ARG A 130 18.96 8.04 5.72
C ARG A 130 19.41 7.15 4.55
N TRP A 131 20.61 7.40 4.02
CA TRP A 131 21.21 6.54 3.00
C TRP A 131 21.49 5.14 3.51
N PHE A 132 22.03 5.00 4.72
CA PHE A 132 22.27 3.70 5.34
C PHE A 132 20.98 2.89 5.48
N GLY A 133 19.89 3.51 5.96
CA GLY A 133 18.59 2.86 6.06
C GLY A 133 18.04 2.43 4.70
N VAL A 134 18.17 3.28 3.67
CA VAL A 134 17.76 2.95 2.30
C VAL A 134 18.57 1.76 1.76
N THR A 135 19.89 1.78 1.89
CA THR A 135 20.77 0.68 1.46
C THR A 135 20.46 -0.61 2.20
N LEU A 136 20.26 -0.55 3.52
CA LEU A 136 19.90 -1.71 4.34
C LEU A 136 18.54 -2.29 3.92
N GLY A 137 17.56 -1.42 3.65
CA GLY A 137 16.25 -1.83 3.17
C GLY A 137 16.33 -2.56 1.82
N PHE A 138 17.09 -2.02 0.87
CA PHE A 138 17.34 -2.68 -0.42
C PHE A 138 18.14 -3.98 -0.28
N ALA A 139 19.09 -4.04 0.67
CA ALA A 139 19.82 -5.28 0.94
C ALA A 139 18.86 -6.37 1.42
N GLY A 140 17.91 -6.06 2.31
CA GLY A 140 16.89 -7.03 2.74
C GLY A 140 15.99 -7.52 1.59
N VAL A 141 15.62 -6.63 0.66
CA VAL A 141 14.90 -7.02 -0.57
C VAL A 141 15.76 -7.91 -1.46
N ALA A 142 17.03 -7.58 -1.66
CA ALA A 142 17.95 -8.37 -2.47
C ALA A 142 18.20 -9.76 -1.89
N ILE A 143 18.35 -9.88 -0.57
CA ILE A 143 18.48 -11.17 0.13
C ILE A 143 17.24 -12.02 -0.13
N LEU A 144 16.04 -11.43 0.01
CA LEU A 144 14.78 -12.14 -0.28
C LEU A 144 14.72 -12.63 -1.73
N LEU A 145 15.01 -11.76 -2.69
CA LEU A 145 14.97 -12.09 -4.12
C LEU A 145 15.97 -13.19 -4.48
N VAL A 146 17.21 -13.09 -3.99
CA VAL A 146 18.26 -14.05 -4.33
C VAL A 146 17.96 -15.40 -3.68
N ALA A 147 17.60 -15.42 -2.40
CA ALA A 147 17.40 -16.68 -1.70
C ALA A 147 16.20 -17.47 -2.22
N GLU A 148 15.07 -16.79 -2.43
CA GLU A 148 13.82 -17.44 -2.86
C GLU A 148 13.78 -17.60 -4.39
N GLY A 149 14.42 -16.68 -5.13
CA GLY A 149 14.52 -16.75 -6.59
C GLY A 149 15.54 -17.78 -7.09
N ALA A 150 16.68 -17.96 -6.42
CA ALA A 150 17.71 -18.93 -6.83
C ALA A 150 17.25 -20.38 -6.67
N THR A 151 16.31 -20.63 -5.76
CA THR A 151 15.70 -21.96 -5.57
C THR A 151 14.46 -22.18 -6.42
N GLY A 152 13.93 -21.13 -7.05
CA GLY A 152 12.67 -21.15 -7.81
C GLY A 152 12.85 -21.20 -9.32
N SER A 153 11.72 -21.12 -10.02
CA SER A 153 11.67 -20.98 -11.47
C SER A 153 11.99 -19.54 -11.91
N ALA A 154 12.25 -19.35 -13.21
CA ALA A 154 12.38 -18.01 -13.79
C ALA A 154 11.10 -17.16 -13.58
N ALA A 155 9.93 -17.79 -13.55
CA ALA A 155 8.66 -17.12 -13.29
C ALA A 155 8.55 -16.65 -11.83
N ASP A 156 9.05 -17.43 -10.86
CA ASP A 156 9.05 -17.05 -9.45
C ASP A 156 10.00 -15.87 -9.18
N THR A 157 11.16 -15.88 -9.84
CA THR A 157 12.10 -14.75 -9.80
C THR A 157 11.47 -13.49 -10.39
N LEU A 158 10.78 -13.61 -11.54
CA LEU A 158 10.09 -12.49 -12.16
C LEU A 158 8.93 -11.98 -11.28
N ALA A 159 8.20 -12.88 -10.61
CA ALA A 159 7.17 -12.53 -9.64
C ALA A 159 7.74 -11.69 -8.50
N LEU A 160 8.81 -12.14 -7.83
CA LEU A 160 9.48 -11.39 -6.77
C LEU A 160 10.02 -10.03 -7.26
N ALA A 161 10.66 -10.00 -8.43
CA ALA A 161 11.17 -8.76 -9.01
C ALA A 161 10.04 -7.76 -9.31
N SER A 162 8.91 -8.23 -9.85
CA SER A 162 7.75 -7.39 -10.14
C SER A 162 7.19 -6.71 -8.90
N LEU A 163 7.25 -7.35 -7.73
CA LEU A 163 6.78 -6.74 -6.47
C LEU A 163 7.62 -5.54 -6.04
N THR A 164 8.89 -5.46 -6.43
CA THR A 164 9.71 -4.26 -6.21
C THR A 164 9.21 -3.07 -7.03
N VAL A 165 8.72 -3.34 -8.26
CA VAL A 165 8.07 -2.35 -9.12
C VAL A 165 6.73 -1.91 -8.51
N ALA A 166 5.96 -2.85 -7.96
CA ALA A 166 4.71 -2.52 -7.26
C ALA A 166 4.96 -1.58 -6.05
N ALA A 167 5.97 -1.88 -5.24
CA ALA A 167 6.38 -1.04 -4.11
C ALA A 167 6.84 0.36 -4.54
N PHE A 168 7.57 0.45 -5.67
CA PHE A 168 7.95 1.71 -6.28
C PHE A 168 6.73 2.51 -6.77
N CYS A 169 5.78 1.87 -7.44
CA CYS A 169 4.52 2.48 -7.86
C CYS A 169 3.74 3.08 -6.67
N TYR A 170 3.57 2.33 -5.57
CA TYR A 170 2.93 2.86 -4.37
C TYR A 170 3.63 4.11 -3.83
N SER A 171 4.96 4.16 -3.90
CA SER A 171 5.74 5.32 -3.46
C SER A 171 5.49 6.56 -4.33
N ILE A 172 5.39 6.38 -5.65
CA ILE A 172 4.97 7.45 -6.57
C ILE A 172 3.55 7.93 -6.22
N GLY A 173 2.62 7.01 -5.96
CA GLY A 173 1.27 7.32 -5.53
C GLY A 173 1.24 8.16 -4.26
N GLY A 174 1.94 7.72 -3.20
CA GLY A 174 2.02 8.44 -1.92
C GLY A 174 2.58 9.86 -2.05
N ILE A 175 3.66 10.02 -2.82
CA ILE A 175 4.26 11.35 -3.07
C ILE A 175 3.33 12.22 -3.90
N THR A 176 2.67 11.66 -4.91
CA THR A 176 1.70 12.40 -5.72
C THR A 176 0.55 12.91 -4.87
N THR A 177 0.02 12.07 -3.96
CA THR A 177 -1.01 12.49 -2.99
C THR A 177 -0.51 13.64 -2.13
N ARG A 178 0.70 13.54 -1.56
CA ARG A 178 1.29 14.57 -0.70
C ARG A 178 1.52 15.91 -1.43
N VAL A 179 2.00 15.86 -2.68
CA VAL A 179 2.45 17.05 -3.41
C VAL A 179 1.31 17.70 -4.20
N ARG A 180 0.51 16.90 -4.92
CA ARG A 180 -0.50 17.40 -5.86
C ARG A 180 -1.93 17.40 -5.31
N LEU A 181 -2.24 16.55 -4.33
CA LEU A 181 -3.61 16.34 -3.85
C LEU A 181 -3.81 16.80 -2.40
N ARG A 182 -2.89 17.59 -1.84
CA ARG A 182 -2.92 18.08 -0.45
C ARG A 182 -4.18 18.87 -0.07
N GLN A 183 -4.85 19.47 -1.05
CA GLN A 183 -6.09 20.25 -0.86
C GLN A 183 -7.36 19.41 -1.07
N ILE A 184 -7.21 18.18 -1.55
CA ILE A 184 -8.33 17.27 -1.75
C ILE A 184 -8.52 16.46 -0.48
N ASP A 185 -9.77 16.36 -0.04
CA ASP A 185 -10.17 15.47 1.04
C ASP A 185 -9.66 14.03 0.80
N SER A 186 -9.02 13.44 1.81
CA SER A 186 -8.36 12.13 1.66
C SER A 186 -9.34 11.00 1.36
N ALA A 187 -10.61 11.10 1.80
CA ALA A 187 -11.63 10.12 1.43
C ALA A 187 -11.99 10.21 -0.05
N ARG A 188 -12.01 11.42 -0.64
CA ARG A 188 -12.18 11.59 -2.10
C ARG A 188 -10.99 11.02 -2.88
N VAL A 189 -9.76 11.25 -2.42
CA VAL A 189 -8.56 10.66 -3.06
C VAL A 189 -8.65 9.14 -3.06
N ALA A 190 -9.00 8.53 -1.92
CA ALA A 190 -9.17 7.09 -1.78
C ALA A 190 -10.34 6.52 -2.61
N ALA A 191 -11.44 7.26 -2.73
CA ALA A 191 -12.57 6.88 -3.59
C ALA A 191 -12.17 6.87 -5.07
N TRP A 192 -11.51 7.93 -5.55
CA TRP A 192 -11.04 8.02 -6.93
C TRP A 192 -9.89 7.06 -7.26
N SER A 193 -9.00 6.79 -6.30
CA SER A 193 -7.92 5.80 -6.48
C SER A 193 -8.45 4.38 -6.65
N SER A 194 -9.67 4.09 -6.21
CA SER A 194 -10.36 2.82 -6.44
C SER A 194 -11.28 2.88 -7.66
N THR A 195 -11.93 4.02 -7.90
CA THR A 195 -12.92 4.18 -8.98
C THR A 195 -12.27 4.19 -10.37
N ILE A 196 -11.22 4.99 -10.56
CA ILE A 196 -10.57 5.12 -11.87
C ILE A 196 -10.02 3.78 -12.34
N PRO A 197 -9.30 2.98 -11.51
CA PRO A 197 -8.86 1.66 -11.95
C PRO A 197 -10.00 0.69 -12.17
N ALA A 198 -11.09 0.75 -11.39
CA ALA A 198 -12.27 -0.07 -11.65
C ALA A 198 -12.80 0.14 -13.08
N PHE A 199 -12.83 1.38 -13.57
CA PHE A 199 -13.19 1.65 -14.97
C PHE A 199 -12.14 1.20 -15.97
N ILE A 200 -10.86 1.52 -15.73
CA ILE A 200 -9.75 1.17 -16.64
C ILE A 200 -9.64 -0.34 -16.85
N PHE A 201 -9.76 -1.11 -15.77
CA PHE A 201 -9.57 -2.57 -15.78
C PHE A 201 -10.85 -3.35 -16.09
N ALA A 202 -12.04 -2.73 -16.15
CA ALA A 202 -13.31 -3.41 -16.40
C ALA A 202 -13.29 -4.22 -17.72
N VAL A 203 -12.94 -3.57 -18.82
CA VAL A 203 -12.92 -4.23 -20.15
C VAL A 203 -11.84 -5.33 -20.21
N PRO A 204 -10.56 -5.07 -19.84
CA PRO A 204 -9.55 -6.13 -19.78
C PRO A 204 -9.93 -7.31 -18.87
N ALA A 205 -10.57 -7.04 -17.73
CA ALA A 205 -11.03 -8.08 -16.81
C ALA A 205 -12.05 -9.02 -17.48
N ILE A 206 -13.07 -8.47 -18.14
CA ILE A 206 -14.09 -9.26 -18.83
C ILE A 206 -13.45 -10.14 -19.92
N TYR A 207 -12.58 -9.57 -20.74
CA TYR A 207 -11.89 -10.34 -21.79
C TYR A 207 -11.01 -11.45 -21.22
N SER A 208 -10.35 -11.22 -20.10
CA SER A 208 -9.46 -12.21 -19.48
C SER A 208 -10.16 -13.47 -18.99
N LEU A 209 -11.47 -13.42 -18.75
CA LEU A 209 -12.26 -14.57 -18.30
C LEU A 209 -12.51 -15.61 -19.40
N HIS A 210 -12.36 -15.24 -20.68
CA HIS A 210 -12.66 -16.11 -21.82
C HIS A 210 -14.04 -16.80 -21.74
N GLY A 211 -15.02 -16.14 -21.13
CA GLY A 211 -16.37 -16.68 -20.93
C GLY A 211 -16.56 -17.60 -19.71
N HIS A 212 -15.51 -17.86 -18.92
CA HIS A 212 -15.61 -18.64 -17.69
C HIS A 212 -15.88 -17.75 -16.48
N LEU A 213 -16.97 -18.02 -15.78
CA LEU A 213 -17.27 -17.33 -14.53
C LEU A 213 -16.38 -17.84 -13.40
N PRO A 214 -15.84 -16.96 -12.54
CA PRO A 214 -15.10 -17.39 -11.36
C PRO A 214 -15.98 -18.23 -10.43
N PRO A 215 -15.42 -19.27 -9.78
CA PRO A 215 -16.15 -20.07 -8.81
C PRO A 215 -16.51 -19.23 -7.57
N THR A 216 -17.56 -19.66 -6.86
CA THR A 216 -18.14 -18.91 -5.73
C THR A 216 -17.13 -18.59 -4.63
N ASN A 217 -16.21 -19.50 -4.32
CA ASN A 217 -15.16 -19.27 -3.33
C ASN A 217 -14.21 -18.12 -3.73
N ALA A 218 -13.83 -18.03 -5.01
CA ALA A 218 -13.02 -16.91 -5.51
C ALA A 218 -13.80 -15.59 -5.47
N LEU A 219 -15.10 -15.62 -5.78
CA LEU A 219 -15.97 -14.44 -5.68
C LEU A 219 -16.15 -13.98 -4.23
N LEU A 220 -16.30 -14.89 -3.27
CA LEU A 220 -16.39 -14.56 -1.84
C LEU A 220 -15.07 -14.01 -1.30
N ALA A 221 -13.93 -14.60 -1.71
CA ALA A 221 -12.62 -14.06 -1.37
C ALA A 221 -12.40 -12.67 -2.00
N LEU A 222 -12.90 -12.44 -3.22
CA LEU A 222 -12.82 -11.14 -3.90
C LEU A 222 -13.71 -10.10 -3.22
N LEU A 223 -14.90 -10.51 -2.77
CA LEU A 223 -15.77 -9.68 -1.95
C LEU A 223 -15.06 -9.28 -0.66
N ALA A 224 -14.46 -10.25 0.05
CA ALA A 224 -13.70 -9.99 1.27
C ALA A 224 -12.51 -9.04 0.99
N LEU A 225 -11.73 -9.28 -0.06
CA LEU A 225 -10.59 -8.45 -0.48
C LEU A 225 -10.99 -7.00 -0.84
N GLY A 226 -12.08 -6.84 -1.58
CA GLY A 226 -12.57 -5.54 -2.00
C GLY A 226 -13.18 -4.74 -0.84
N VAL A 227 -13.92 -5.40 0.05
CA VAL A 227 -14.62 -4.73 1.14
C VAL A 227 -13.72 -4.51 2.35
N VAL A 228 -12.96 -5.52 2.78
CA VAL A 228 -12.25 -5.50 4.07
C VAL A 228 -10.90 -4.78 3.99
N PRO A 229 -9.85 -5.34 3.35
CA PRO A 229 -8.56 -4.64 3.27
C PRO A 229 -8.61 -3.38 2.41
N THR A 230 -9.44 -3.37 1.35
CA THR A 230 -9.48 -2.21 0.44
C THR A 230 -10.42 -1.14 0.97
N GLY A 231 -11.74 -1.38 1.01
CA GLY A 231 -12.71 -0.40 1.51
C GLY A 231 -12.51 -0.01 2.98
N ILE A 232 -12.74 -0.95 3.90
CA ILE A 232 -12.67 -0.69 5.35
C ILE A 232 -11.24 -0.32 5.76
N GLY A 233 -10.22 -0.97 5.20
CA GLY A 233 -8.82 -0.63 5.44
C GLY A 233 -8.50 0.82 5.11
N LEU A 234 -8.95 1.34 3.96
CA LEU A 234 -8.77 2.76 3.62
C LEU A 234 -9.49 3.69 4.61
N LEU A 235 -10.69 3.33 5.07
CA LEU A 235 -11.42 4.11 6.08
C LEU A 235 -10.70 4.16 7.43
N LEU A 236 -10.18 3.02 7.89
CA LEU A 236 -9.41 2.92 9.13
C LEU A 236 -8.11 3.73 9.04
N TYR A 237 -7.39 3.60 7.92
CA TYR A 237 -6.16 4.35 7.67
C TYR A 237 -6.41 5.85 7.65
N TYR A 238 -7.48 6.31 6.98
CA TYR A 238 -7.86 7.72 6.94
C TYR A 238 -8.19 8.26 8.34
N LYS A 239 -9.01 7.55 9.13
CA LYS A 239 -9.30 7.95 10.51
C LYS A 239 -8.05 7.99 11.38
N LEU A 240 -7.13 7.04 11.19
CA LEU A 240 -5.85 7.03 11.89
C LEU A 240 -4.99 8.23 11.48
N LEU A 241 -4.93 8.53 10.19
CA LEU A 241 -4.18 9.65 9.63
C LEU A 241 -4.66 10.99 10.19
N GLU A 242 -5.98 11.22 10.27
CA GLU A 242 -6.56 12.43 10.88
C GLU A 242 -6.25 12.51 12.38
N MET A 243 -6.24 11.37 13.08
CA MET A 243 -6.08 11.32 14.53
C MET A 243 -4.63 11.51 14.99
N VAL A 244 -3.66 10.95 14.28
CA VAL A 244 -2.26 10.90 14.74
C VAL A 244 -1.23 11.43 13.75
N GLY A 245 -1.66 11.85 12.55
CA GLY A 245 -0.80 12.35 11.49
C GLY A 245 -0.04 11.25 10.74
N ALA A 246 0.58 11.62 9.63
CA ALA A 246 1.22 10.69 8.68
C ALA A 246 2.36 9.87 9.29
N SER A 247 3.21 10.49 10.13
CA SER A 247 4.36 9.81 10.73
C SER A 247 3.94 8.63 11.63
N ARG A 248 2.94 8.82 12.49
CA ARG A 248 2.43 7.75 13.36
C ARG A 248 1.54 6.76 12.61
N ALA A 249 0.74 7.22 11.64
CA ALA A 249 -0.06 6.32 10.81
C ALA A 249 0.81 5.36 9.97
N ALA A 250 2.02 5.79 9.57
CA ALA A 250 2.96 4.95 8.84
C ALA A 250 3.42 3.71 9.62
N MET A 251 3.24 3.67 10.95
CA MET A 251 3.53 2.51 11.79
C MET A 251 2.79 1.23 11.34
N VAL A 252 1.65 1.38 10.67
CA VAL A 252 0.91 0.25 10.05
C VAL A 252 1.81 -0.56 9.12
N THR A 253 2.70 0.10 8.37
CA THR A 253 3.56 -0.57 7.39
C THR A 253 4.62 -1.48 8.02
N TYR A 254 4.90 -1.33 9.32
CA TYR A 254 5.79 -2.22 10.06
C TYR A 254 5.08 -3.47 10.60
N VAL A 255 3.78 -3.38 10.87
CA VAL A 255 2.98 -4.47 11.44
C VAL A 255 2.38 -5.35 10.34
N MET A 256 2.15 -4.78 9.16
CA MET A 256 1.54 -5.47 8.03
C MET A 256 2.32 -6.73 7.55
N PRO A 257 3.66 -6.71 7.39
CA PRO A 257 4.38 -7.87 6.84
C PRO A 257 4.38 -9.11 7.75
N PRO A 258 4.62 -9.00 9.08
CA PRO A 258 4.46 -10.14 9.99
C PRO A 258 3.06 -10.74 9.96
N LEU A 259 2.02 -9.91 9.85
CA LEU A 259 0.64 -10.38 9.72
C LEU A 259 0.40 -11.11 8.41
N ALA A 260 0.93 -10.62 7.28
CA ALA A 260 0.83 -11.31 5.99
C ALA A 260 1.44 -12.72 6.05
N VAL A 261 2.64 -12.85 6.64
CA VAL A 261 3.32 -14.14 6.84
C VAL A 261 2.49 -15.05 7.77
N ALA A 262 1.97 -14.51 8.88
CA ALA A 262 1.14 -15.26 9.81
C ALA A 262 -0.15 -15.76 9.15
N TYR A 263 -0.82 -14.93 8.35
CA TYR A 263 -2.02 -15.32 7.62
C TYR A 263 -1.73 -16.44 6.60
N GLY A 264 -0.65 -16.32 5.83
CA GLY A 264 -0.21 -17.37 4.90
C GLY A 264 0.09 -18.68 5.62
N ALA A 265 0.83 -18.64 6.72
CA ALA A 265 1.16 -19.83 7.50
C ALA A 265 -0.07 -20.51 8.11
N ILE A 266 -0.97 -19.74 8.73
CA ILE A 266 -2.13 -20.27 9.47
C ILE A 266 -3.23 -20.77 8.52
N PHE A 267 -3.56 -19.99 7.48
CA PHE A 267 -4.74 -20.25 6.66
C PHE A 267 -4.44 -20.95 5.34
N LEU A 268 -3.21 -20.82 4.83
CA LEU A 268 -2.79 -21.42 3.55
C LEU A 268 -1.72 -22.50 3.73
N SER A 269 -1.29 -22.78 4.97
CA SER A 269 -0.20 -23.73 5.27
C SER A 269 1.10 -23.39 4.53
N GLU A 270 1.36 -22.11 4.28
CA GLU A 270 2.59 -21.65 3.65
C GLU A 270 3.79 -21.85 4.58
N SER A 271 4.91 -22.32 4.03
CA SER A 271 6.13 -22.51 4.79
C SER A 271 6.77 -21.15 5.13
N VAL A 272 7.20 -20.99 6.38
CA VAL A 272 7.93 -19.80 6.85
C VAL A 272 9.39 -20.16 7.04
N THR A 273 10.25 -19.63 6.17
CA THR A 273 11.69 -19.89 6.23
C THR A 273 12.39 -18.88 7.15
N ILE A 274 13.56 -19.26 7.67
CA ILE A 274 14.42 -18.35 8.45
C ILE A 274 14.83 -17.16 7.57
N ILE A 275 15.07 -17.39 6.28
CA ILE A 275 15.44 -16.36 5.31
C ILE A 275 14.32 -15.34 5.14
N MET A 276 13.06 -15.76 5.03
CA MET A 276 11.91 -14.85 4.98
C MET A 276 11.88 -13.92 6.19
N VAL A 277 12.05 -14.48 7.39
CA VAL A 277 12.04 -13.70 8.64
C VAL A 277 13.23 -12.75 8.70
N ALA A 278 14.43 -13.22 8.37
CA ALA A 278 15.64 -12.40 8.37
C ALA A 278 15.55 -11.24 7.36
N SER A 279 15.12 -11.51 6.12
CA SER A 279 14.90 -10.49 5.10
C SER A 279 13.88 -9.46 5.55
N MET A 280 12.75 -9.89 6.12
CA MET A 280 11.73 -9.00 6.67
C MET A 280 12.30 -8.09 7.76
N ILE A 281 13.06 -8.63 8.71
CA ILE A 281 13.71 -7.84 9.77
C ILE A 281 14.65 -6.79 9.16
N VAL A 282 15.51 -7.19 8.21
CA VAL A 282 16.46 -6.28 7.55
C VAL A 282 15.73 -5.16 6.80
N ILE A 283 14.65 -5.48 6.07
CA ILE A 283 13.83 -4.48 5.38
C ILE A 283 13.24 -3.50 6.39
N LEU A 284 12.59 -3.99 7.44
CA LEU A 284 11.95 -3.16 8.46
C LEU A 284 12.94 -2.28 9.22
N LEU A 285 14.14 -2.79 9.51
CA LEU A 285 15.22 -2.00 10.11
C LEU A 285 15.71 -0.91 9.16
N GLY A 286 15.90 -1.23 7.88
CA GLY A 286 16.25 -0.24 6.86
C GLY A 286 15.21 0.87 6.73
N VAL A 287 13.92 0.49 6.70
CA VAL A 287 12.80 1.43 6.72
C VAL A 287 12.80 2.29 7.98
N PHE A 288 12.99 1.69 9.16
CA PHE A 288 13.02 2.42 10.43
C PHE A 288 14.14 3.46 10.48
N ILE A 289 15.34 3.07 10.08
CA ILE A 289 16.49 3.97 10.04
C ILE A 289 16.29 5.04 8.96
N GLY A 290 15.85 4.65 7.77
CA GLY A 290 15.70 5.54 6.62
C GLY A 290 14.56 6.55 6.75
N SER A 291 13.52 6.24 7.52
CA SER A 291 12.35 7.13 7.68
C SER A 291 12.44 8.10 8.85
N ARG A 292 13.44 7.97 9.73
CA ARG A 292 13.64 8.91 10.84
C ARG A 292 14.16 10.26 10.33
N GLU A 293 13.62 11.33 10.90
CA GLU A 293 14.23 12.65 10.82
C GLU A 293 15.48 12.62 11.71
N TRP A 294 16.66 12.59 11.09
CA TRP A 294 17.94 12.64 11.78
C TRP A 294 18.38 14.10 11.89
N GLY A 295 17.83 14.79 12.89
CA GLY A 295 18.17 16.15 13.28
C GLY A 295 17.49 16.44 14.62
N GLY A 296 18.27 16.62 15.69
CA GLY A 296 17.73 17.10 16.97
C GLY A 296 17.21 18.53 16.83
N PRO A 297 16.46 19.05 17.82
CA PRO A 297 16.16 20.48 17.86
C PRO A 297 17.49 21.23 17.81
N VAL A 298 17.63 22.11 16.82
CA VAL A 298 18.71 23.11 16.83
C VAL A 298 18.38 24.03 18.00
N GLU A 299 19.05 23.82 19.14
CA GLU A 299 19.16 24.87 20.16
C GLU A 299 19.85 26.04 19.47
N ILE A 300 19.07 27.11 19.27
CA ILE A 300 19.63 28.39 18.88
C ILE A 300 20.32 28.93 20.14
N GLU A 301 21.59 28.57 20.34
CA GLU A 301 22.48 29.33 21.22
C GLU A 301 22.51 30.76 20.68
N GLY A 302 21.83 31.69 21.37
CA GLY A 302 21.86 33.10 20.98
C GLY A 302 20.70 33.98 21.41
N VAL A 303 19.67 33.49 22.10
CA VAL A 303 18.70 34.38 22.75
C VAL A 303 19.15 34.63 24.19
N THR A 304 19.96 35.67 24.38
CA THR A 304 20.05 36.33 25.69
C THR A 304 18.64 36.75 26.10
N PRO A 305 18.13 36.37 27.29
CA PRO A 305 16.91 36.96 27.80
C PRO A 305 17.19 38.44 28.05
N ALA A 306 16.48 39.30 27.33
CA ALA A 306 16.31 40.67 27.73
C ALA A 306 15.32 40.71 28.90
N SER A 307 15.73 41.46 29.94
CA SER A 307 15.16 41.72 31.26
C SER A 307 15.22 40.59 32.28
#